data_AF-A0A845V0P8-F1
#
_entry.id   AF-A0A845V0P8-F1
#
_cell.length_a   1.000
_cell.length_b   1.000
_cell.length_c   1.000
_cell.angle_alpha   90.00
_cell.angle_beta   90.00
_cell.angle_gamma   90.00
#
_symmetry.space_group_name_H-M   'P 1'
#
loop_
_entity.id
_entity.type
_entity.pdbx_description
1 polymer ?
#
loop_
_entity_poly.entity_id
_entity_poly.type
_entity_poly.pdbx_seq_one_letter_code
_entity_poly.pdbx_strand_id
1 'polypeptide(L)' 'MANLTLSLDDELLQKAREAAVREHTSVNALVRDYLKQYVNARERRLRALDALDQLAERTHSASEERWTRESLHERKAG' A
#
# COMPACT_ATOMS: atom_id res chain seq x y z
N MET A 1 -21.94 5.21 -12.63
CA MET A 1 -20.74 4.34 -12.78
C MET A 1 -19.91 4.90 -13.92
N ALA A 2 -18.58 4.89 -13.79
CA ALA A 2 -17.68 5.27 -14.88
C ALA A 2 -17.31 4.03 -15.70
N ASN A 3 -17.14 4.19 -17.01
CA ASN A 3 -16.73 3.13 -17.93
C ASN A 3 -15.26 3.30 -18.31
N LEU A 4 -14.55 2.18 -18.41
CA LEU A 4 -13.17 2.12 -18.85
C LEU A 4 -13.09 1.26 -20.12
N THR A 5 -12.54 1.81 -21.19
CA THR A 5 -12.26 1.08 -22.44
C THR A 5 -10.75 0.89 -22.55
N LEU A 6 -10.33 -0.35 -22.78
CA LEU A 6 -8.92 -0.72 -22.94
C LEU A 6 -8.75 -1.47 -24.26
N SER A 7 -7.77 -1.07 -25.06
CA SER A 7 -7.31 -1.85 -26.20
C SER A 7 -6.28 -2.86 -25.71
N LEU A 8 -6.52 -4.14 -25.98
CA LEU A 8 -5.67 -5.26 -25.60
C LEU A 8 -5.46 -6.14 -26.82
N ASP A 9 -4.36 -6.89 -26.82
CA ASP A 9 -4.18 -7.98 -27.78
C ASP A 9 -5.31 -9.02 -27.63
N ASP A 10 -5.84 -9.49 -28.75
CA ASP A 10 -6.99 -10.40 -28.77
C ASP A 10 -6.67 -11.76 -28.12
N GLU A 11 -5.47 -12.29 -28.35
CA GLU A 11 -5.05 -13.56 -27.75
C GLU A 11 -4.92 -13.44 -26.23
N LEU A 12 -4.36 -12.32 -25.77
CA LEU A 12 -4.24 -12.02 -24.34
C LEU A 12 -5.63 -11.95 -23.69
N LEU A 13 -6.55 -11.22 -24.30
CA LEU A 13 -7.90 -11.05 -23.77
C LEU A 13 -8.67 -12.37 -23.75
N GLN A 14 -8.46 -13.24 -24.75
CA GLN A 14 -9.06 -14.56 -24.79
C GLN A 14 -8.53 -15.46 -23.65
N LYS A 15 -7.21 -15.53 -23.47
CA LYS A 15 -6.58 -16.30 -22.37
C LYS A 15 -7.05 -15.80 -21.00
N ALA A 16 -7.19 -14.48 -20.83
CA ALA A 16 -7.69 -13.89 -19.59
C ALA A 16 -9.15 -14.28 -19.32
N ARG A 17 -10.01 -14.32 -20.35
CA ARG A 17 -11.40 -14.79 -20.21
C ARG A 17 -11.46 -16.26 -19.80
N GLU A 18 -10.67 -17.12 -20.44
CA GLU A 18 -10.65 -18.55 -20.11
C GLU A 18 -10.18 -18.79 -18.67
N ALA A 19 -9.15 -18.06 -18.22
CA ALA A 19 -8.69 -18.11 -16.84
C ALA A 19 -9.77 -17.64 -15.87
N ALA A 20 -10.40 -16.49 -16.14
CA ALA A 20 -11.46 -15.94 -15.30
C ALA A 20 -12.65 -16.90 -15.15
N VAL A 21 -13.04 -17.60 -16.23
CA VAL A 21 -14.13 -18.60 -16.17
C VAL A 21 -13.75 -19.77 -15.27
N ARG A 22 -12.52 -20.29 -15.37
CA ARG A 22 -12.04 -21.36 -14.48
C ARG A 22 -12.06 -20.96 -13.01
N GLU A 23 -11.83 -19.69 -12.73
CA GLU A 23 -11.84 -19.10 -11.38
C GLU A 23 -13.24 -18.58 -10.96
N HIS A 24 -14.29 -18.87 -11.73
CA HIS A 24 -15.66 -18.38 -11.48
C HIS A 24 -15.75 -16.85 -11.32
N THR A 25 -14.96 -16.10 -12.10
CA THR A 25 -14.91 -14.64 -12.10
C THR A 25 -15.01 -14.08 -13.53
N SER A 26 -14.79 -12.79 -13.70
CA SER A 26 -14.74 -12.12 -15.00
C SER A 26 -13.52 -11.21 -15.12
N VAL A 27 -13.07 -10.96 -16.34
CA VAL A 27 -11.97 -10.01 -16.60
C VAL A 27 -12.29 -8.61 -16.03
N ASN A 28 -13.55 -8.18 -16.11
CA ASN A 28 -13.98 -6.90 -15.52
C ASN A 28 -13.88 -6.87 -13.99
N ALA A 29 -14.17 -7.99 -13.32
CA ALA A 29 -14.00 -8.10 -11.88
C ALA A 29 -12.51 -8.05 -11.51
N LEU A 30 -11.67 -8.79 -12.23
CA LEU A 30 -10.22 -8.78 -12.04
C LEU A 30 -9.61 -7.38 -12.22
N VAL A 31 -9.96 -6.68 -13.31
CA VAL A 31 -9.50 -5.30 -13.54
C VAL A 31 -9.95 -4.37 -12.42
N ARG A 32 -11.21 -4.49 -11.98
CA ARG A 32 -11.74 -3.67 -10.89
C ARG A 32 -10.97 -3.91 -9.59
N ASP A 33 -10.71 -5.15 -9.26
CA ASP A 33 -10.02 -5.49 -8.01
C ASP A 33 -8.54 -5.12 -8.07
N TYR A 34 -7.90 -5.26 -9.23
CA TYR A 34 -6.56 -4.75 -9.46
C TYR A 34 -6.50 -3.24 -9.24
N LEU A 35 -7.42 -2.47 -9.83
CA LEU A 35 -7.45 -1.00 -9.66
C LEU A 35 -7.67 -0.60 -8.19
N LYS A 36 -8.54 -1.29 -7.46
CA LYS A 36 -8.70 -1.06 -6.01
C LYS A 36 -7.41 -1.28 -5.26
N GLN A 37 -6.73 -2.40 -5.51
CA GLN A 37 -5.46 -2.72 -4.84
C GLN A 37 -4.37 -1.70 -5.20
N TYR A 38 -4.29 -1.30 -6.47
CA TYR A 38 -3.36 -0.31 -6.97
C TYR A 38 -3.53 1.04 -6.25
N VAL A 39 -4.77 1.52 -6.10
CA VAL A 39 -5.06 2.77 -5.38
C VAL A 39 -4.77 2.60 -3.89
N ASN A 40 -5.24 1.52 -3.26
CA ASN A 40 -5.05 1.29 -1.83
C ASN A 40 -3.56 1.21 -1.44
N ALA A 41 -2.71 0.60 -2.27
CA ALA A 41 -1.28 0.54 -2.02
C ALA A 41 -0.66 1.95 -1.98
N ARG A 42 -1.06 2.82 -2.92
CA ARG A 42 -0.61 4.22 -2.98
C ARG A 42 -1.13 5.03 -1.79
N GLU A 43 -2.41 4.89 -1.46
CA GLU A 43 -3.01 5.59 -0.32
C GLU A 43 -2.42 5.19 1.01
N ARG A 44 -2.14 3.89 1.24
CA ARG A 44 -1.49 3.43 2.48
C ARG A 44 -0.13 4.07 2.68
N ARG A 45 0.67 4.17 1.60
CA ARG A 45 1.97 4.84 1.66
C ARG A 45 1.82 6.32 2.00
N LEU A 46 0.90 7.02 1.35
CA LEU A 46 0.69 8.45 1.60
C LEU A 46 0.17 8.69 3.03
N ARG A 47 -0.77 7.86 3.51
CA ARG A 47 -1.27 7.92 4.89
C ARG A 47 -0.18 7.65 5.93
N ALA A 48 0.74 6.73 5.64
CA ALA A 48 1.87 6.46 6.53
C ALA A 48 2.84 7.66 6.63
N LEU A 49 3.07 8.36 5.51
CA LEU A 49 3.89 9.59 5.50
C LEU A 49 3.19 10.72 6.25
N ASP A 50 1.90 10.95 5.97
CA ASP A 50 1.11 11.97 6.68
C ASP A 50 1.06 11.72 8.20
N ALA A 51 0.90 10.46 8.61
CA ALA A 51 0.96 10.09 10.04
C ALA A 51 2.34 10.34 10.66
N LEU A 52 3.43 10.13 9.90
CA LEU A 52 4.79 10.41 10.36
C LEU A 52 5.03 11.92 10.49
N ASP A 53 4.58 12.71 9.52
CA ASP A 53 4.70 14.17 9.54
C ASP A 53 3.91 14.77 10.72
N GLN A 54 2.66 14.34 10.92
CA GLN A 54 1.85 14.76 12.06
C GLN A 54 2.46 14.37 13.41
N LEU A 55 3.11 13.20 13.49
CA LEU A 55 3.83 12.78 14.68
C LEU A 55 5.05 13.68 14.92
N ALA A 56 5.83 13.97 13.89
CA ALA A 56 7.01 14.83 13.97
C ALA A 56 6.64 16.25 14.41
N GLU A 57 5.58 16.84 13.86
CA GLU A 57 5.11 18.19 14.22
C GLU A 57 4.68 18.29 15.69
N ARG A 58 4.05 17.23 16.22
CA ARG A 58 3.55 17.20 17.61
C ARG A 58 4.61 16.81 18.63
N THR A 59 5.76 16.31 18.17
CA THR A 59 6.78 15.72 19.03
C THR A 59 7.98 16.64 19.08
N HIS A 60 8.17 17.32 20.21
CA HIS A 60 9.40 18.04 20.50
C HIS A 60 10.40 17.11 21.20
N SER A 61 10.92 16.14 20.46
CA SER A 61 11.94 15.21 20.95
C SER A 61 13.28 15.51 20.28
N ALA A 62 14.23 16.00 21.05
CA ALA A 62 15.63 16.10 20.66
C ALA A 62 16.46 15.45 21.78
N SER A 63 17.44 14.62 21.42
CA SER A 63 18.40 14.14 22.39
C SER A 63 19.43 15.23 22.65
N GLU A 64 19.66 15.55 23.91
CA GLU A 64 20.71 16.49 24.31
C GLU A 64 22.12 15.84 24.21
N GLU A 65 22.20 14.51 24.24
CA GLU A 65 23.45 13.75 24.21
C GLU A 65 23.44 12.61 23.18
N ARG A 66 24.64 12.13 22.79
CA ARG A 66 24.76 10.96 21.91
C ARG A 66 24.41 9.69 22.68
N TRP A 67 23.55 8.87 22.10
CA TRP A 67 23.25 7.56 22.63
C TRP A 67 24.28 6.52 22.20
N THR A 68 24.63 5.64 23.13
CA THR A 68 25.28 4.36 22.82
C THR A 68 24.23 3.26 22.80
N ARG A 69 24.55 2.12 22.18
CA ARG A 69 23.62 0.98 22.16
C ARG A 69 23.35 0.49 23.59
N GLU A 70 24.38 0.50 24.43
CA GLU A 70 24.34 0.11 25.83
C GLU A 70 23.42 1.05 26.64
N SER A 71 23.52 2.37 26.46
CA SER A 71 22.69 3.34 27.19
C SER A 71 21.20 3.25 26.85
N LEU A 72 20.85 2.76 25.65
CA LEU A 72 19.46 2.55 25.23
C LEU A 72 18.84 1.25 25.78
N HIS A 73 19.67 0.27 26.12
CA HIS A 73 19.22 -1.01 26.68
C HIS A 73 19.27 -1.05 28.22
N GLU A 74 19.87 -0.05 28.85
CA GLU A 74 19.81 0.16 30.29
C GLU A 74 18.36 0.42 30.72
N ARG A 75 17.66 -0.62 31.17
CA ARG A 75 16.41 -0.45 31.90
C ARG A 75 16.78 0.15 33.25
N LYS A 76 16.49 1.45 33.45
CA LYS A 76 16.44 2.00 34.80
C LYS A 76 15.42 1.17 35.58
N ALA A 77 15.89 0.32 36.48
CA ALA A 77 15.06 -0.27 37.50
C ALA A 77 14.50 0.91 38.31
N GLY A 78 13.18 1.11 38.19
CA GLY A 78 12.45 2.08 39.00
C GLY A 78 12.42 1.67 40.46
#